data_AF-A0A3N1UI46-F1
#
_entry.id   AF-A0A3N1UI46-F1
#
_cell.length_a   1.000
_cell.length_b   1.000
_cell.length_c   1.000
_cell.angle_alpha   90.00
_cell.angle_beta   90.00
_cell.angle_gamma   90.00
#
_symmetry.space_group_name_H-M   'P 1'
#
loop_
_entity.id
_entity.type
_entity.pdbx_description
1 polymer ?
#
loop_
_entity_poly.entity_id
_entity_poly.type
_entity_poly.pdbx_seq_one_letter_code
_entity_poly.pdbx_strand_id
1 'polypeptide(L)'
;MRRDKIPDWNEAVAVPVEPVLDLHTFDPRELKPLLEDYLEEAHERGWSQVLIIHGKGRGVLRHRVRALLARHPRVAAYHDAPPTLGSWGATLVHLNVDKDGNIQDPATGKFFYNLDGPLGPSAWLWLGVGVVLGVALGAVWWWLR
;
A
#
# COMPACT_ATOMS: atom_id res chain seq x y z
N MET A 1 33.52 15.16 32.81
CA MET A 1 32.77 15.66 31.64
C MET A 1 33.02 14.67 30.50
N ARG A 2 32.12 13.73 30.27
CA ARG A 2 32.29 12.76 29.18
C ARG A 2 32.15 13.54 27.87
N ARG A 3 33.16 13.48 26.99
CA ARG A 3 32.99 13.83 25.58
C ARG A 3 32.25 12.66 24.94
N ASP A 4 30.94 12.68 25.05
CA ASP A 4 30.08 11.89 24.19
C ASP A 4 30.30 12.32 22.73
N LYS A 5 30.47 11.31 21.87
CA LYS A 5 30.91 11.43 20.49
C LYS A 5 29.95 12.31 19.70
N ILE A 6 30.46 13.42 19.17
CA ILE A 6 29.79 14.14 18.10
C ILE A 6 29.77 13.19 16.88
N PRO A 7 28.61 12.87 16.29
CA PRO A 7 28.55 12.02 15.11
C PRO A 7 29.43 12.60 14.01
N ASP A 8 30.15 11.74 13.29
CA ASP A 8 30.87 12.16 12.10
C ASP A 8 29.83 12.55 11.03
N TRP A 9 29.77 13.84 10.69
CA TRP A 9 28.85 14.37 9.67
C TRP A 9 29.14 13.80 8.27
N ASN A 10 30.24 13.08 8.10
CA ASN A 10 30.65 12.43 6.85
C ASN A 10 30.30 10.94 6.78
N GLU A 11 29.68 10.36 7.83
CA GLU A 11 29.18 9.00 7.82
C GLU A 11 27.77 8.98 7.20
N ALA A 12 27.63 8.35 6.03
CA ALA A 12 26.35 8.22 5.35
C ALA A 12 25.40 7.35 6.19
N VAL A 13 24.42 7.98 6.85
CA VAL A 13 23.36 7.26 7.55
C VAL A 13 22.37 6.73 6.51
N ALA A 14 22.27 5.40 6.41
CA ALA A 14 21.24 4.77 5.57
C ALA A 14 19.86 5.11 6.14
N VAL A 15 19.09 5.94 5.44
CA VAL A 15 17.71 6.25 5.79
C VAL A 15 16.85 5.06 5.34
N PRO A 16 16.04 4.46 6.23
CA PRO A 16 15.12 3.41 5.83
C PRO A 16 14.17 3.91 4.74
N VAL A 17 14.08 3.18 3.64
CA VAL A 17 13.07 3.45 2.61
C VAL A 17 11.71 3.00 3.15
N GLU A 18 10.71 3.84 3.00
CA GLU A 18 9.33 3.63 3.45
C GLU A 18 8.38 3.42 2.24
N PRO A 19 7.22 2.76 2.43
CA PRO A 19 6.22 2.60 1.37
C PRO A 19 5.50 3.90 1.00
N VAL A 20 5.92 5.04 1.57
CA VAL A 20 5.43 6.38 1.28
C VAL A 20 6.60 7.24 0.83
N LEU A 21 6.47 7.88 -0.34
CA LEU A 21 7.42 8.86 -0.86
C LEU A 21 6.76 10.24 -0.92
N ASP A 22 7.28 11.19 -0.15
CA ASP A 22 6.84 12.58 -0.17
C ASP A 22 7.71 13.43 -1.12
N LEU A 23 7.07 14.08 -2.09
CA LEU A 23 7.69 14.90 -3.14
C LEU A 23 7.44 16.41 -2.98
N HIS A 24 6.87 16.88 -1.87
CA HIS A 24 6.49 18.30 -1.70
C HIS A 24 7.65 19.29 -1.84
N THR A 25 8.88 18.85 -1.53
CA THR A 25 10.09 19.70 -1.51
C THR A 25 11.06 19.42 -2.65
N PHE A 26 10.76 18.46 -3.53
CA PHE A 26 11.69 18.03 -4.58
C PHE A 26 11.66 18.95 -5.80
N ASP A 27 12.82 19.18 -6.43
CA ASP A 27 12.87 19.85 -7.72
C ASP A 27 12.25 18.92 -8.78
N PRO A 28 11.34 19.41 -9.64
CA PRO A 28 10.76 18.60 -10.71
C PRO A 28 11.79 17.80 -11.51
N ARG A 29 12.99 18.35 -11.77
CA ARG A 29 14.05 17.71 -12.57
C ARG A 29 14.59 16.44 -11.93
N GLU A 30 14.55 16.34 -10.61
CA GLU A 30 15.05 15.20 -9.84
C GLU A 30 14.03 14.05 -9.78
N LEU A 31 12.75 14.29 -10.09
CA LEU A 31 11.70 13.27 -9.99
C LEU A 31 11.96 12.01 -10.81
N LYS A 32 12.59 12.13 -11.99
CA LYS A 32 12.80 10.96 -12.85
C LYS A 32 13.76 9.96 -12.19
N PRO A 33 15.04 10.31 -11.93
CA PRO A 33 15.97 9.38 -11.30
C PRO A 33 15.47 8.94 -9.91
N LEU A 34 14.88 9.86 -9.13
CA LEU A 34 14.32 9.52 -7.82
C LEU A 34 13.24 8.44 -7.89
N LEU A 35 12.27 8.58 -8.82
CA LEU A 35 11.20 7.59 -8.94
C LEU A 35 11.69 6.26 -9.52
N GLU A 36 12.68 6.29 -10.41
CA GLU A 36 13.30 5.06 -10.94
C GLU A 36 13.96 4.28 -9.78
N ASP A 37 14.80 4.94 -8.99
CA ASP A 37 15.49 4.32 -7.86
C ASP A 37 14.51 3.86 -6.76
N TYR A 38 13.52 4.70 -6.42
CA TYR A 38 12.53 4.37 -5.40
C TYR A 38 11.66 3.17 -5.78
N LEU A 39 11.21 3.08 -7.04
CA LEU A 39 10.33 1.99 -7.48
C LEU A 39 11.09 0.67 -7.62
N GLU A 40 12.38 0.71 -7.94
CA GLU A 40 13.21 -0.50 -7.94
C GLU A 40 13.43 -1.00 -6.51
N GLU A 41 13.83 -0.12 -5.59
CA GLU A 41 13.99 -0.48 -4.17
C GLU A 41 12.68 -0.98 -3.54
N ALA A 42 11.55 -0.32 -3.84
CA ALA A 42 10.23 -0.76 -3.39
C ALA A 42 9.88 -2.17 -3.90
N HIS A 43 10.28 -2.48 -5.13
CA HIS A 43 10.09 -3.78 -5.72
C HIS A 43 11.03 -4.84 -5.12
N GLU A 44 12.31 -4.53 -4.91
CA GLU A 44 13.28 -5.42 -4.24
C GLU A 44 12.85 -5.75 -2.79
N ARG A 45 12.18 -4.81 -2.12
CA ARG A 45 11.57 -5.03 -0.80
C ARG A 45 10.30 -5.88 -0.84
N GLY A 46 9.78 -6.22 -2.01
CA GLY A 46 8.57 -7.03 -2.16
C GLY A 46 7.27 -6.28 -1.82
N TRP A 47 7.27 -4.94 -1.84
CA TRP A 47 6.04 -4.19 -1.63
C TRP A 47 5.11 -4.32 -2.83
N SER A 48 3.85 -4.64 -2.58
CA SER A 48 2.83 -4.70 -3.63
C SER A 48 2.25 -3.31 -3.96
N GLN A 49 2.36 -2.36 -3.04
CA GLN A 49 1.83 -1.02 -3.16
C GLN A 49 2.72 0.03 -2.49
N VAL A 50 2.78 1.22 -3.08
CA VAL A 50 3.42 2.41 -2.51
C VAL A 50 2.54 3.65 -2.72
N LEU A 51 2.69 4.65 -1.85
CA LEU A 51 1.99 5.92 -1.92
C LEU A 51 2.97 7.05 -2.27
N ILE A 52 2.76 7.74 -3.38
CA ILE A 52 3.57 8.89 -3.78
C ILE A 52 2.77 10.16 -3.51
N ILE A 53 3.20 10.94 -2.51
CA ILE A 53 2.57 12.21 -2.14
C ILE A 53 3.27 13.32 -2.91
N HIS A 54 2.55 14.00 -3.80
CA HIS A 54 3.11 15.08 -4.64
C HIS A 54 2.43 16.43 -4.41
N GLY A 55 1.54 16.49 -3.41
CA GLY A 55 0.73 17.65 -3.11
C GLY A 55 -0.33 17.93 -4.18
N LYS A 56 -1.26 18.82 -3.81
CA LYS A 56 -2.35 19.27 -4.68
C LYS A 56 -1.84 20.30 -5.69
N GLY A 57 -1.35 21.44 -5.19
CA GLY A 57 -0.78 22.51 -6.05
C GLY A 57 -1.63 22.81 -7.30
N ARG A 58 -0.96 23.10 -8.41
CA ARG A 58 -1.59 23.23 -9.75
C ARG A 58 -1.58 21.91 -10.55
N GLY A 59 -1.25 20.78 -9.91
CA GLY A 59 -1.17 19.48 -10.58
C GLY A 59 0.08 19.21 -11.43
N VAL A 60 1.10 20.09 -11.41
CA VAL A 60 2.34 19.90 -12.18
C VAL A 60 3.09 18.63 -11.77
N LEU A 61 3.35 18.45 -10.47
CA LEU A 61 4.02 17.24 -9.97
C LEU A 61 3.16 16.00 -10.19
N ARG A 62 1.85 16.07 -9.94
CA ARG A 62 0.90 14.98 -10.27
C ARG A 62 1.03 14.52 -11.71
N HIS A 63 0.99 15.45 -12.67
CA HIS A 63 1.08 15.11 -14.08
C HIS A 63 2.42 14.42 -14.40
N ARG A 64 3.52 14.97 -13.88
CA ARG A 64 4.86 14.43 -14.11
C ARG A 64 5.05 13.03 -13.50
N VAL A 65 4.62 12.84 -12.25
CA VAL A 65 4.64 11.54 -11.55
C VAL A 65 3.87 10.51 -12.38
N ARG A 66 2.63 10.80 -12.77
CA ARG A 66 1.80 9.89 -13.56
C ARG A 66 2.42 9.57 -14.93
N ALA A 67 3.07 10.53 -15.59
CA ALA A 67 3.75 10.30 -16.87
C ALA A 67 4.95 9.34 -16.75
N LEU A 68 5.67 9.43 -15.63
CA LEU A 68 6.79 8.53 -15.31
C LEU A 68 6.28 7.13 -14.96
N LEU A 69 5.28 7.03 -14.08
CA LEU A 69 4.65 5.77 -13.68
C LEU A 69 4.09 5.00 -14.88
N ALA A 70 3.47 5.68 -15.85
CA ALA A 70 2.91 5.07 -17.05
C ALA A 70 3.93 4.31 -17.92
N ARG A 71 5.23 4.56 -17.73
CA ARG A 71 6.32 4.00 -18.53
C ARG A 71 7.22 3.07 -17.71
N HIS A 72 7.00 2.97 -16.40
CA HIS A 72 7.92 2.27 -15.51
C HIS A 72 7.62 0.76 -15.51
N PRO A 73 8.61 -0.12 -15.76
CA PRO A 73 8.39 -1.56 -15.92
C PRO A 73 7.95 -2.27 -14.64
N ARG A 74 8.27 -1.71 -13.47
CA ARG A 74 7.82 -2.24 -12.17
C ARG A 74 6.37 -1.88 -11.82
N VAL A 75 5.72 -0.99 -12.55
CA VAL A 75 4.37 -0.50 -12.23
C VAL A 75 3.32 -1.32 -12.97
N ALA A 76 2.39 -1.92 -12.23
CA ALA A 76 1.24 -2.64 -12.76
C ALA A 76 0.06 -1.70 -13.04
N ALA A 77 -0.24 -0.82 -12.09
CA ALA A 77 -1.34 0.13 -12.17
C ALA A 77 -1.11 1.32 -11.22
N TYR A 78 -1.80 2.43 -11.45
CA TYR A 78 -1.79 3.58 -10.53
C TYR A 78 -3.06 4.42 -10.66
N HIS A 79 -3.48 5.02 -9.56
CA HIS A 79 -4.62 5.94 -9.53
C HIS A 79 -4.44 7.02 -8.46
N ASP A 80 -5.28 8.05 -8.48
CA ASP A 80 -5.29 9.04 -7.39
C ASP A 80 -5.66 8.33 -6.09
N ALA A 81 -4.99 8.67 -5.00
CA ALA A 81 -5.22 8.03 -3.71
C ALA A 81 -6.68 8.22 -3.25
N PRO A 82 -7.21 7.37 -2.36
CA PRO A 82 -8.51 7.60 -1.73
C PRO A 82 -8.51 8.89 -0.89
N PRO A 83 -9.69 9.43 -0.52
CA PRO A 83 -9.80 10.66 0.28
C PRO A 83 -9.00 10.62 1.60
N THR A 84 -8.93 9.45 2.23
CA THR A 84 -8.20 9.21 3.48
C THR A 84 -6.68 9.26 3.32
N LEU A 85 -6.16 9.15 2.10
CA LEU A 85 -4.72 9.10 1.77
C LEU A 85 -4.28 10.25 0.87
N GLY A 86 -5.00 11.37 0.91
CA GLY A 86 -4.60 12.60 0.20
C GLY A 86 -5.34 12.87 -1.11
N SER A 87 -6.27 12.00 -1.53
CA SER A 87 -7.04 12.17 -2.77
C SER A 87 -6.11 12.42 -3.97
N TRP A 88 -6.46 13.36 -4.86
CA TRP A 88 -5.63 13.79 -5.98
C TRP A 88 -4.30 14.48 -5.58
N GLY A 89 -4.02 14.66 -4.29
CA GLY A 89 -2.71 15.12 -3.80
C GLY A 89 -1.67 14.01 -3.68
N ALA A 90 -2.09 12.75 -3.86
CA ALA A 90 -1.21 11.59 -3.84
C ALA A 90 -1.63 10.58 -4.92
N THR A 91 -0.69 9.73 -5.32
CA THR A 91 -0.92 8.63 -6.26
C THR A 91 -0.64 7.31 -5.55
N LEU A 92 -1.64 6.42 -5.52
CA LEU A 92 -1.44 5.03 -5.10
C LEU A 92 -0.92 4.24 -6.29
N VAL A 93 0.18 3.52 -6.10
CA VAL A 93 0.87 2.76 -7.14
C VAL A 93 0.87 1.29 -6.76
N HIS A 94 0.48 0.44 -7.71
CA HIS A 94 0.56 -1.02 -7.60
C HIS A 94 1.79 -1.49 -8.36
N LEU A 95 2.65 -2.25 -7.69
CA LEU A 95 3.85 -2.81 -8.28
C LEU A 95 3.60 -4.23 -8.81
N ASN A 96 4.35 -4.62 -9.83
CA ASN A 96 4.44 -6.01 -10.25
C ASN A 96 5.15 -6.78 -9.12
N VAL A 97 4.51 -7.82 -8.58
CA VAL A 97 5.13 -8.71 -7.59
C VAL A 97 5.68 -9.94 -8.31
N ASP A 98 6.84 -10.42 -7.86
CA ASP A 98 7.49 -11.60 -8.41
C ASP A 98 6.63 -12.86 -8.19
N LYS A 99 6.75 -13.83 -9.10
CA LYS A 99 5.94 -15.06 -9.11
C LYS A 99 6.12 -15.93 -7.86
N ASP A 100 7.15 -15.68 -7.07
CA ASP A 100 7.44 -16.43 -5.85
C ASP A 100 6.54 -16.01 -4.67
N GLY A 101 5.69 -14.98 -4.84
CA GLY A 101 4.61 -14.63 -3.92
C GLY A 101 5.07 -14.23 -2.52
N ASN A 102 6.37 -14.03 -2.32
CA ASN A 102 6.96 -13.78 -1.02
C ASN A 102 6.84 -12.27 -0.73
N ILE A 103 5.68 -11.87 -0.21
CA ILE A 103 5.48 -10.54 0.36
C ILE A 103 6.35 -10.47 1.62
N GLN A 104 7.59 -10.04 1.47
CA GLN A 104 8.44 -9.74 2.61
C GLN A 104 7.99 -8.38 3.14
N ASP A 105 7.28 -8.37 4.27
CA ASP A 105 7.10 -7.17 5.08
C ASP A 105 8.25 -7.13 6.09
N PRO A 106 9.34 -6.37 5.85
CA PRO A 106 10.45 -6.32 6.78
C PRO A 106 10.16 -5.51 8.06
N ALA A 107 8.99 -4.87 8.19
CA ALA A 107 8.75 -3.92 9.27
C ALA A 107 7.59 -4.25 10.21
N THR A 108 6.50 -4.92 9.80
CA THR A 108 5.29 -4.92 10.67
C THR A 108 4.30 -6.08 10.59
N GLY A 109 4.32 -6.99 9.61
CA GLY A 109 3.32 -8.05 9.48
C GLY A 109 1.85 -7.56 9.53
N LYS A 110 1.60 -6.28 9.23
CA LYS A 110 0.29 -5.63 9.28
C LYS A 110 0.28 -4.45 8.29
N PHE A 111 -0.27 -4.70 7.12
CA PHE A 111 -0.58 -3.65 6.16
C PHE A 111 -1.67 -2.70 6.69
N PHE A 112 -1.39 -1.40 6.65
CA PHE A 112 -2.34 -0.36 6.30
C PHE A 112 -2.11 -0.12 4.80
N TYR A 113 -3.01 -0.30 3.84
CA TYR A 113 -4.46 -0.13 3.79
C TYR A 113 -5.08 -1.22 2.89
N ASN A 114 -5.81 -2.17 3.47
CA ASN A 114 -6.83 -2.89 2.72
C ASN A 114 -7.96 -1.91 2.40
N LEU A 115 -8.10 -1.49 1.14
CA LEU A 115 -9.41 -1.05 0.63
C LEU A 115 -10.21 -2.21 0.01
N ASP A 116 -9.57 -3.35 -0.23
CA ASP A 116 -10.21 -4.62 -0.56
C ASP A 116 -9.62 -5.70 0.33
N GLY A 117 -10.23 -5.94 1.50
CA GLY A 117 -10.06 -7.24 2.17
C GLY A 117 -10.57 -8.38 1.26
N PRO A 118 -10.50 -9.66 1.68
CA PRO A 118 -10.91 -10.81 0.87
C PRO A 118 -12.41 -10.87 0.47
N LEU A 119 -13.15 -9.78 0.67
CA LEU A 119 -14.52 -9.59 0.20
C LEU A 119 -14.59 -8.22 -0.49
N GLY A 120 -14.46 -8.23 -1.82
CA GLY A 120 -14.70 -7.06 -2.66
C GLY A 120 -16.18 -6.63 -2.65
N PRO A 121 -16.54 -5.55 -3.36
CA PRO A 121 -17.85 -4.89 -3.30
C PRO A 121 -19.07 -5.73 -3.75
N SER A 122 -18.90 -7.01 -4.10
CA SER A 122 -19.98 -7.95 -4.40
C SER A 122 -20.48 -8.79 -3.21
N ALA A 123 -19.98 -8.55 -1.99
CA ALA A 123 -20.36 -9.35 -0.81
C ALA A 123 -21.70 -8.96 -0.13
N TRP A 124 -22.52 -8.09 -0.72
CA TRP A 124 -23.86 -7.74 -0.20
C TRP A 124 -25.02 -8.55 -0.81
N LEU A 125 -24.74 -9.55 -1.66
CA LEU A 125 -25.77 -10.37 -2.32
C LEU A 125 -25.89 -11.82 -1.78
N TRP A 126 -25.17 -12.20 -0.73
CA TRP A 126 -25.26 -13.55 -0.12
C TRP A 126 -25.35 -13.55 1.42
N LEU A 127 -26.06 -12.59 2.01
CA LEU A 127 -26.65 -12.75 3.35
C LEU A 127 -28.15 -12.47 3.30
N GLY A 128 -28.84 -13.28 2.49
CA GLY A 128 -30.27 -13.52 2.61
C GLY A 128 -30.49 -14.97 3.04
N VAL A 129 -31.07 -15.13 4.24
CA VAL A 129 -31.70 -16.33 4.83
C VAL A 129 -30.86 -17.18 5.80
N GLY A 130 -31.32 -17.18 7.07
CA GLY A 130 -31.05 -18.16 8.12
C GLY A 130 -30.03 -17.65 9.14
N VAL A 131 -30.38 -17.18 10.35
CA VAL A 131 -31.12 -17.91 11.39
C VAL A 131 -31.51 -16.91 12.48
N VAL A 132 -32.78 -16.92 12.95
CA VAL A 132 -33.11 -16.81 14.39
C VAL A 132 -34.42 -17.57 14.70
N LEU A 133 -34.23 -18.72 15.36
CA LEU A 133 -34.98 -19.35 16.46
C LEU A 133 -36.51 -19.55 16.40
N GLY A 134 -36.90 -20.83 16.39
CA GLY A 134 -38.14 -21.36 16.96
C GLY A 134 -37.86 -22.67 17.71
N VAL A 135 -38.17 -22.71 19.00
CA VAL A 135 -37.94 -23.83 19.94
C VAL A 135 -39.10 -24.84 19.89
N ALA A 136 -38.75 -26.12 20.13
CA ALA A 136 -39.57 -27.24 20.61
C ALA A 136 -40.57 -27.95 19.68
N LEU A 137 -40.29 -29.23 19.40
CA LEU A 137 -40.97 -30.47 19.86
C LEU A 137 -40.15 -31.62 19.23
N GLY A 138 -39.62 -32.63 19.93
CA GLY A 138 -40.27 -33.50 20.89
C GLY A 138 -40.21 -34.94 20.34
N ALA A 139 -39.19 -35.68 20.78
CA ALA A 139 -39.17 -37.15 20.95
C ALA A 139 -40.12 -38.01 20.08
N VAL A 140 -39.65 -38.53 18.93
CA VAL A 140 -40.08 -39.85 18.36
C VAL A 140 -38.99 -40.35 17.39
N TRP A 141 -37.85 -40.87 17.87
CA TRP A 141 -37.01 -41.85 17.13
C TRP A 141 -35.76 -42.33 17.92
N TRP A 142 -35.90 -42.65 19.20
CA TRP A 142 -34.87 -43.39 19.94
C TRP A 142 -35.53 -44.32 20.97
N TRP A 143 -36.45 -45.16 20.48
CA TRP A 143 -36.90 -46.43 21.06
C TRP A 143 -37.76 -47.09 19.97
N LEU A 144 -37.43 -48.33 19.61
CA LEU A 144 -37.83 -49.08 18.39
C LEU A 144 -36.96 -48.86 17.13
N ARG A 145 -35.63 -49.02 17.23
CA ARG A 145 -34.88 -50.11 16.56
C ARG A 145 -33.43 -50.15 17.05
#